data_AF-A0A7X6PDL3-F1
#
_entry.id   AF-A0A7X6PDL3-F1
#
_cell.length_a   1.000
_cell.length_b   1.000
_cell.length_c   1.000
_cell.angle_alpha   90.00
_cell.angle_beta   90.00
_cell.angle_gamma   90.00
#
_symmetry.space_group_name_H-M   'P 1'
#
loop_
_entity.id
_entity.type
_entity.pdbx_description
1 polymer ?
#
loop_
_entity_poly.entity_id
_entity_poly.type
_entity_poly.pdbx_seq_one_letter_code
_entity_poly.pdbx_strand_id
1 'polypeptide(L)' 'METDKSRRGFLRKAAFGSLAAISIPEIISAALPQESTGIKLLKGRTILFQGDSITDAGRNRKDMRHNSPGALGSGYA' A
#
# COMPACT_ATOMS: atom_id res chain seq x y z
N MET A 1 10.93 45.56 -15.96
CA MET A 1 10.75 44.33 -16.77
C MET A 1 9.78 44.68 -17.88
N GLU A 2 10.30 45.02 -19.06
CA GLU A 2 9.46 45.50 -20.17
C GLU A 2 8.53 44.36 -20.61
N THR A 3 7.22 44.60 -20.54
CA THR A 3 6.25 43.66 -21.09
C THR A 3 6.23 43.84 -22.59
N ASP A 4 7.08 43.07 -23.26
CA ASP A 4 7.13 43.01 -24.72
C ASP A 4 5.76 42.51 -25.24
N LYS A 5 4.89 43.46 -25.62
CA LYS A 5 3.51 43.26 -26.14
C LYS A 5 3.52 42.85 -27.62
N SER A 6 4.65 42.37 -28.14
CA SER A 6 4.75 41.90 -29.51
C SER A 6 4.01 40.56 -29.71
N ARG A 7 3.46 40.34 -30.92
CA ARG A 7 2.81 39.07 -31.31
C ARG A 7 3.71 37.85 -31.03
N ARG A 8 5.02 38.01 -31.28
CA ARG A 8 6.05 36.99 -30.99
C ARG A 8 6.22 36.75 -29.49
N GLY A 9 6.16 37.80 -28.66
CA GLY A 9 6.15 37.68 -27.21
C GLY A 9 4.92 36.92 -26.68
N PHE A 10 3.75 37.19 -27.26
CA PHE A 10 2.52 36.44 -26.96
C PHE A 10 2.65 34.96 -27.34
N LEU A 11 3.09 34.65 -28.57
CA LEU A 11 3.27 33.27 -29.03
C LEU A 11 4.28 32.49 -28.19
N ARG A 12 5.38 33.11 -27.78
CA ARG A 12 6.36 32.48 -26.88
C ARG A 12 5.73 32.15 -25.53
N LYS A 13 5.03 33.10 -24.91
CA LYS A 13 4.37 32.90 -23.61
C LYS A 13 3.27 31.83 -23.70
N ALA A 14 2.48 31.86 -24.78
CA ALA A 14 1.46 30.86 -25.04
C ALA A 14 2.09 29.47 -25.19
N ALA A 15 3.14 29.32 -26.01
CA ALA A 15 3.85 28.06 -26.19
C ALA A 15 4.45 27.52 -24.87
N PHE A 16 5.14 28.36 -24.09
CA PHE A 16 5.68 27.96 -22.79
C PHE A 16 4.56 27.62 -21.78
N GLY A 17 3.47 28.39 -21.75
CA GLY A 17 2.33 28.11 -20.88
C GLY A 17 1.62 26.81 -21.24
N SER A 18 1.46 26.53 -22.53
CA SER A 18 0.88 25.26 -23.02
C SER A 18 1.77 24.06 -22.68
N LEU A 19 3.10 24.17 -22.85
CA LEU A 19 4.04 23.10 -22.49
C LEU A 19 4.03 22.84 -20.98
N ALA A 20 3.98 23.90 -20.15
CA ALA A 20 3.86 23.76 -18.71
C ALA A 20 2.51 23.14 -18.30
N ALA A 21 1.42 23.48 -18.99
CA ALA A 21 0.10 22.92 -18.68
C ALA A 21 0.00 21.41 -18.98
N ILE A 22 0.75 20.90 -19.96
CA ILE A 22 0.77 19.48 -20.32
C ILE A 22 1.44 18.62 -19.23
N SER A 23 2.41 19.15 -18.48
CA SER A 23 3.14 18.40 -17.45
C SER A 23 2.45 18.40 -16.07
N ILE A 24 1.51 19.31 -15.82
CA ILE A 24 0.80 19.41 -14.54
C ILE A 24 0.05 18.11 -14.17
N PRO A 25 -0.69 17.43 -15.07
CA PRO A 25 -1.43 16.21 -14.73
C PRO A 25 -0.52 15.06 -14.25
N GLU A 26 0.64 14.87 -14.88
CA GLU A 26 1.59 13.82 -14.46
C GLU A 26 2.23 14.14 -13.11
N ILE A 27 2.57 15.41 -12.85
CA ILE A 27 3.10 15.85 -11.56
C ILE A 27 2.08 15.60 -10.44
N ILE A 28 0.80 15.91 -10.67
CA ILE A 28 -0.26 15.67 -9.71
C ILE A 28 -0.44 14.16 -9.49
N SER A 29 -0.47 13.36 -10.56
CA SER A 29 -0.63 11.91 -10.46
C SER A 29 0.52 11.23 -9.73
N ALA A 30 1.75 11.76 -9.81
CA ALA A 30 2.92 11.23 -9.11
C ALA A 30 3.02 11.71 -7.65
N ALA A 31 2.52 12.92 -7.35
CA ALA A 31 2.53 13.48 -6.01
C ALA A 31 1.42 12.91 -5.10
N LEU A 32 0.32 12.45 -5.69
CA LEU A 32 -0.76 11.81 -4.94
C LEU A 32 -0.40 10.35 -4.64
N PRO A 33 -0.57 9.90 -3.39
CA PRO A 33 -0.43 8.49 -3.07
C PRO A 33 -1.42 7.67 -3.89
N GLN A 34 -0.94 6.57 -4.48
CA GLN A 34 -1.79 5.65 -5.21
C GLN A 34 -2.86 5.13 -4.26
N GLU A 35 -4.14 5.18 -4.65
CA GLU A 35 -5.19 4.62 -3.81
C GLU A 35 -4.91 3.14 -3.58
N SER A 36 -4.65 2.78 -2.32
CA SER A 36 -4.53 1.38 -1.96
C SER A 36 -5.88 0.74 -2.23
N THR A 37 -5.93 -0.29 -3.06
CA THR A 37 -7.12 -1.13 -3.17
C THR A 37 -7.25 -1.92 -1.87
N GLY A 38 -7.80 -1.27 -0.85
CA GLY A 38 -8.08 -1.89 0.44
C GLY A 38 -8.98 -3.11 0.26
N ILE A 39 -8.84 -4.08 1.15
CA ILE A 39 -9.67 -5.28 1.13
C ILE A 39 -11.12 -4.86 1.38
N LYS A 40 -11.98 -5.00 0.35
CA LYS A 40 -13.42 -4.79 0.50
C LYS A 40 -14.06 -6.00 1.18
N LEU A 41 -14.62 -5.79 2.37
CA LEU A 41 -15.43 -6.79 3.06
C LEU A 41 -16.82 -6.82 2.44
N LEU A 42 -17.15 -7.93 1.76
CA LEU A 42 -18.45 -8.13 1.12
C LEU A 42 -19.40 -8.86 2.07
N LYS A 43 -20.71 -8.60 1.93
CA LYS A 43 -21.75 -9.27 2.71
C LYS A 43 -21.69 -10.80 2.50
N GLY A 44 -21.79 -11.56 3.58
CA GLY A 44 -21.76 -13.03 3.54
C GLY A 44 -20.36 -13.65 3.53
N ARG A 45 -19.29 -12.85 3.65
CA ARG A 45 -17.93 -13.38 3.83
C ARG A 45 -17.63 -13.62 5.30
N THR A 46 -17.08 -14.79 5.61
CA THR A 46 -16.51 -15.11 6.91
C THR A 46 -15.02 -14.82 6.89
N ILE A 47 -14.53 -14.07 7.88
CA ILE A 47 -13.09 -13.86 8.09
C ILE A 47 -12.65 -14.80 9.19
N LEU A 48 -11.69 -15.68 8.89
CA LEU A 48 -11.06 -16.55 9.86
C LEU A 48 -9.73 -15.95 10.31
N PHE A 49 -9.64 -15.57 11.58
CA PHE A 49 -8.37 -15.26 12.21
C PHE A 49 -7.92 -16.51 12.98
N GLN A 50 -6.90 -17.19 12.45
CA GLN A 50 -6.35 -18.39 13.07
C GLN A 50 -4.95 -18.09 13.58
N GLY A 51 -4.74 -18.30 14.89
CA GLY A 51 -3.42 -18.29 15.50
C GLY A 51 -2.67 -19.60 15.26
N ASP A 52 -1.56 -19.80 15.98
CA ASP A 52 -0.74 -21.01 15.93
C ASP A 52 -1.36 -22.19 16.72
N SER A 53 -2.69 -22.29 16.71
CA SER A 53 -3.48 -23.21 17.55
C SER A 53 -3.10 -24.69 17.41
N ILE A 54 -2.51 -25.11 16.28
CA ILE A 54 -2.00 -26.47 16.06
C ILE A 54 -0.65 -26.74 16.75
N THR A 55 0.21 -25.73 16.91
CA THR A 55 1.52 -25.86 17.57
C THR A 55 1.48 -25.60 19.06
N ASP A 56 0.34 -25.16 19.59
CA ASP A 56 0.16 -24.86 21.02
C ASP A 56 -0.83 -25.81 21.70
N ALA A 57 -1.63 -26.56 20.93
CA ALA A 57 -2.51 -27.59 21.45
C ALA A 57 -1.72 -28.69 22.17
N GLY A 58 -1.95 -28.83 23.48
CA GLY A 58 -1.25 -29.79 24.33
C GLY A 58 0.19 -29.40 24.69
N ARG A 59 0.66 -28.20 24.32
CA ARG A 59 2.03 -27.75 24.61
C ARG A 59 2.24 -27.48 26.09
N ASN A 60 3.21 -28.16 26.70
CA ASN A 60 3.72 -27.83 28.03
C ASN A 60 4.73 -26.69 27.94
N ARG A 61 4.29 -25.47 28.21
CA ARG A 61 5.15 -24.26 28.19
C ARG A 61 6.26 -24.23 29.24
N LYS A 62 6.24 -25.15 30.21
CA LYS A 62 7.31 -25.31 31.20
C LYS A 62 8.41 -26.27 30.73
N ASP A 63 8.16 -27.07 29.69
CA ASP A 63 9.16 -27.95 29.10
C ASP A 63 9.92 -27.19 28.00
N MET A 64 11.18 -26.87 28.27
CA MET A 64 12.05 -26.14 27.34
C MET A 64 12.99 -27.06 26.54
N ARG A 65 12.79 -28.38 26.62
CA ARG A 65 13.63 -29.34 25.90
C ARG A 65 13.33 -29.26 24.39
N HIS A 66 14.40 -29.20 23.61
CA HIS A 66 14.31 -29.26 22.15
C HIS A 66 13.77 -30.62 21.71
N ASN A 67 12.96 -30.63 20.65
CA ASN A 67 12.43 -31.84 20.02
C ASN A 67 11.71 -32.81 20.99
N SER A 68 11.07 -32.26 22.04
CA SER A 68 10.22 -33.01 22.97
C SER A 68 8.76 -32.86 22.54
N PRO A 69 8.00 -33.95 22.35
CA PRO A 69 6.56 -33.87 22.03
C PRO A 69 5.78 -33.06 23.05
N GLY A 70 6.12 -33.17 24.34
CA GLY A 70 5.49 -32.37 25.40
C GLY A 70 5.79 -30.87 25.30
N ALA A 71 6.99 -30.50 24.84
CA ALA A 71 7.38 -29.10 24.65
C ALA A 71 6.79 -28.47 23.38
N LEU A 72 6.30 -29.27 22.43
CA LEU A 72 5.79 -28.83 21.13
C LEU A 72 4.27 -28.99 20.97
N GLY A 73 3.62 -29.78 21.82
CA GLY A 73 2.19 -30.08 21.70
C GLY A 73 1.89 -31.23 20.74
N SER A 74 0.69 -31.81 20.88
CA SER A 74 0.22 -32.93 20.04
C SER A 74 -0.64 -32.49 18.85
N GLY A 75 -0.96 -31.20 18.75
CA GLY A 75 -1.90 -30.71 17.75
C GLY A 75 -3.32 -31.18 18.04
N TYR A 76 -4.10 -31.44 16.98
CA TYR A 76 -5.52 -31.80 17.06
C TYR A 76 -5.79 -33.32 17.15
N ALA A 77 -4.77 -34.13 17.47
CA ALA A 77 -4.86 -35.59 17.54
C ALA A 77 -5.58 -36.10 18.80
#